data_AF-A0AAD5B849-F1
#
_entry.id   AF-A0AAD5B849-F1
#
_cell.length_a   1.000
_cell.length_b   1.000
_cell.length_c   1.000
_cell.angle_alpha   90.00
_cell.angle_beta   90.00
_cell.angle_gamma   90.00
#
_symmetry.space_group_name_H-M   'P 1'
#
loop_
_entity.id
_entity.type
_entity.pdbx_description
1 polymer ?
#
loop_
_entity_poly.entity_id
_entity_poly.type
_entity_poly.pdbx_seq_one_letter_code
_entity_poly.pdbx_strand_id
1 'polypeptide(L)'
;MKLVCKPPRCPYVIELLEWFETDTSFILILERPEPCVTLFDYCRSLQNQVPDAQAQSIMQQLVKALRHCHDRGVFHRDIKLDNILSNIQTMEVKLIDFGFSFLRKDTICTECDGSSSSSKDLRTRQAQLHVCLRQPPGSLYEFAELLYTPLKTLHHA
;
A
#
# COMPACT_ATOMS: atom_id res chain seq x y z
N MET A 1 -2.15 6.88 9.77
CA MET A 1 -1.18 7.92 9.37
C MET A 1 -0.06 8.14 10.39
N LYS A 2 -0.33 8.52 11.66
CA LYS A 2 0.75 8.85 12.63
C LYS A 2 1.89 7.83 12.69
N LEU A 3 1.58 6.54 12.76
CA LEU A 3 2.60 5.49 12.83
C LEU A 3 3.48 5.44 11.57
N VAL A 4 2.87 5.49 10.37
CA VAL A 4 3.59 5.42 9.09
C VAL A 4 4.42 6.66 8.79
N CYS A 5 4.06 7.83 9.34
CA CYS A 5 4.82 9.07 9.13
C CYS A 5 5.95 9.28 10.17
N LYS A 6 6.08 8.40 11.18
CA LYS A 6 7.19 8.50 12.17
C LYS A 6 8.56 8.30 11.49
N PRO A 7 9.58 9.12 11.84
CA PRO A 7 10.95 8.93 11.37
C PRO A 7 11.48 7.50 11.65
N PRO A 8 12.29 6.91 10.75
CA PRO A 8 12.65 7.44 9.42
C PRO A 8 11.45 7.44 8.47
N ARG A 9 11.26 8.50 7.69
CA ARG A 9 10.14 8.62 6.74
C ARG A 9 10.37 7.77 5.50
N CYS A 10 9.28 7.34 4.84
CA CYS A 10 9.34 6.71 3.53
C CYS A 10 8.93 7.73 2.47
N PRO A 11 9.75 7.97 1.41
CA PRO A 11 9.40 8.92 0.37
C PRO A 11 8.15 8.49 -0.44
N TYR A 12 7.83 7.19 -0.44
CA TYR A 12 6.74 6.60 -1.21
C TYR A 12 5.42 6.45 -0.43
N VAL A 13 5.33 7.02 0.78
CA VAL A 13 4.09 7.12 1.56
C VAL A 13 3.81 8.59 1.79
N ILE A 14 2.55 9.00 1.62
CA ILE A 14 2.15 10.39 1.84
C ILE A 14 2.41 10.82 3.29
N GLU A 15 3.03 11.99 3.47
CA GLU A 15 3.32 12.57 4.76
C GLU A 15 2.09 13.30 5.33
N LEU A 16 1.75 12.94 6.57
CA LEU A 16 0.86 13.74 7.41
C LEU A 16 1.67 14.87 8.04
N LEU A 17 1.40 16.10 7.63
CA LEU A 17 2.06 17.30 8.14
C LEU A 17 1.44 17.72 9.48
N GLU A 18 0.11 17.79 9.51
CA GLU A 18 -0.65 18.22 10.69
C GLU A 18 -2.05 17.61 10.68
N TRP A 19 -2.73 17.60 11.82
CA TRP A 19 -4.12 17.19 11.91
C TRP A 19 -4.82 17.96 13.04
N PHE A 20 -6.11 18.21 12.83
CA PHE A 20 -6.98 18.87 13.80
C PHE A 20 -8.20 17.99 14.08
N GLU A 21 -8.70 18.11 15.30
CA GLU A 21 -9.97 17.52 15.72
C GLU A 21 -11.00 18.63 15.88
N THR A 22 -12.19 18.39 15.36
CA THR A 22 -13.39 19.21 15.55
C THR A 22 -14.44 18.36 16.23
N ASP A 23 -15.52 18.96 16.72
CA ASP A 23 -16.59 18.24 17.40
C ASP A 23 -17.23 17.12 16.56
N THR A 24 -17.10 17.19 15.23
CA THR A 24 -17.77 16.27 14.29
C THR A 24 -16.83 15.55 13.33
N SER A 25 -15.56 15.95 13.25
CA SER A 25 -14.65 15.46 12.21
C SER A 25 -13.18 15.64 12.53
N PHE A 26 -12.34 14.90 11.79
CA PHE A 26 -10.89 15.11 11.78
C PHE A 26 -10.47 15.76 10.46
N ILE A 27 -9.66 16.81 10.56
CA ILE A 27 -9.05 17.49 9.41
C ILE A 27 -7.60 17.03 9.32
N LEU A 28 -7.19 16.50 8.17
CA LEU A 28 -5.82 16.04 7.93
C LEU A 28 -5.14 16.98 6.93
N ILE A 29 -4.00 17.55 7.32
CA ILE A 29 -3.12 18.33 6.46
C ILE A 29 -2.01 17.40 5.96
N LEU A 30 -2.06 17.06 4.68
CA LEU A 30 -1.14 16.13 4.03
C LEU A 30 -0.18 16.87 3.11
N GLU A 31 0.99 16.30 2.84
CA GLU A 31 1.82 16.76 1.74
C GLU A 31 1.06 16.62 0.41
N ARG A 32 1.39 17.47 -0.56
CA ARG A 32 0.89 17.35 -1.92
C ARG A 32 2.08 17.33 -2.88
N PRO A 33 2.37 16.20 -3.55
CA PRO A 33 3.35 16.18 -4.62
C PRO A 33 2.89 17.06 -5.77
N GLU A 34 3.77 17.88 -6.34
CA GLU A 34 3.44 18.69 -7.51
C GLU A 34 4.58 18.63 -8.54
N PRO A 35 4.26 18.48 -9.85
CA PRO A 35 2.94 18.13 -10.40
C PRO A 35 2.61 16.64 -10.19
N CYS A 36 1.37 16.31 -9.83
CA CYS A 36 0.92 14.92 -9.66
C CYS A 36 -0.44 14.61 -10.29
N VAL A 37 -0.63 13.34 -10.64
CA VAL A 37 -1.92 12.73 -11.02
C VAL A 37 -2.09 11.41 -10.29
N THR A 38 -3.30 10.84 -10.27
CA THR A 38 -3.45 9.46 -9.81
C THR A 38 -2.77 8.50 -10.79
N LEU A 39 -2.30 7.36 -10.31
CA LEU A 39 -1.72 6.35 -11.19
C LEU A 39 -2.77 5.80 -12.17
N PHE A 40 -4.05 5.80 -11.77
CA PHE A 40 -5.18 5.50 -12.66
C PHE A 40 -5.25 6.46 -13.85
N ASP A 41 -5.24 7.77 -13.60
CA ASP A 41 -5.27 8.79 -14.64
C ASP A 41 -4.03 8.74 -15.53
N TYR A 42 -2.86 8.48 -14.93
CA TYR A 42 -1.62 8.26 -15.67
C TYR A 42 -1.72 7.08 -16.65
N CYS A 43 -2.14 5.90 -16.18
CA CYS A 43 -2.34 4.73 -17.03
C CYS A 43 -3.34 5.02 -18.16
N ARG A 44 -4.45 5.68 -17.84
CA ARG A 44 -5.47 6.06 -18.82
C ARG A 44 -4.92 7.00 -19.90
N SER A 45 -4.06 7.95 -19.53
CA SER A 45 -3.42 8.88 -20.47
C SER A 45 -2.54 8.16 -21.50
N LEU A 46 -2.01 7.00 -21.15
CA LEU A 46 -1.21 6.11 -22.01
C LEU A 46 -2.05 5.02 -22.68
N GLN A 47 -3.38 5.12 -22.68
CA GLN A 47 -4.28 4.07 -23.19
C GLN A 47 -4.01 2.70 -22.54
N ASN A 48 -3.63 2.70 -21.26
CA ASN A 48 -3.24 1.52 -20.47
C ASN A 48 -1.99 0.78 -20.98
N GLN A 49 -1.20 1.40 -21.86
CA GLN A 49 0.05 0.85 -22.38
C GLN A 49 1.23 1.48 -21.64
N VAL A 50 1.42 1.08 -20.38
CA VAL A 50 2.57 1.51 -19.58
C VAL A 50 3.80 0.68 -19.99
N PRO A 51 4.93 1.30 -20.37
CA PRO A 51 6.18 0.59 -20.64
C PRO A 51 6.65 -0.24 -19.46
N ASP A 52 7.14 -1.46 -19.71
CA ASP A 52 7.58 -2.42 -18.69
C ASP A 52 8.59 -1.81 -17.69
N ALA A 53 9.54 -1.02 -18.18
CA ALA A 53 10.54 -0.37 -17.33
C ALA A 53 9.90 0.60 -16.33
N GLN A 54 8.86 1.33 -16.74
CA GLN A 54 8.12 2.24 -15.87
C GLN A 54 7.25 1.46 -14.88
N ALA A 55 6.54 0.44 -15.36
CA ALA A 55 5.75 -0.44 -14.50
C ALA A 55 6.62 -1.08 -13.40
N GLN A 56 7.81 -1.59 -13.76
CA GLN A 56 8.78 -2.14 -12.80
C GLN A 56 9.24 -1.11 -11.77
N SER A 57 9.58 0.11 -12.21
CA SER A 57 9.97 1.20 -11.30
C SER A 57 8.85 1.51 -10.30
N ILE A 58 7.62 1.66 -10.78
CA ILE A 58 6.44 1.95 -9.95
C ILE A 58 6.21 0.82 -8.94
N MET A 59 6.24 -0.44 -9.38
CA MET A 59 6.07 -1.60 -8.49
C MET A 59 7.13 -1.63 -7.39
N GLN A 60 8.40 -1.38 -7.72
CA GLN A 60 9.48 -1.35 -6.72
C GLN A 60 9.25 -0.28 -5.66
N GLN A 61 8.79 0.91 -6.05
CA GLN A 61 8.47 2.00 -5.13
C GLN A 61 7.28 1.65 -4.22
N LEU A 62 6.21 1.09 -4.79
CA LEU A 62 5.04 0.63 -4.04
C LEU A 62 5.40 -0.46 -3.02
N VAL A 63 6.25 -1.42 -3.38
CA VAL A 63 6.67 -2.43 -2.41
C VAL A 63 7.47 -1.83 -1.26
N LYS A 64 8.32 -0.83 -1.53
CA LYS A 64 9.03 -0.10 -0.47
C LYS A 64 8.05 0.63 0.46
N ALA A 65 7.00 1.26 -0.09
CA ALA A 65 5.93 1.90 0.67
C ALA A 65 5.20 0.89 1.58
N LEU A 66 4.78 -0.25 1.01
CA LEU A 66 4.02 -1.28 1.73
C LEU A 66 4.84 -1.94 2.83
N ARG A 67 6.11 -2.24 2.57
CA ARG A 67 7.03 -2.76 3.57
C ARG A 67 7.17 -1.79 4.74
N HIS A 68 7.38 -0.52 4.46
CA HIS A 68 7.47 0.53 5.48
C HIS A 68 6.21 0.60 6.36
N CYS A 69 5.02 0.46 5.76
CA CYS A 69 3.76 0.37 6.49
C CYS A 69 3.70 -0.88 7.38
N HIS A 70 4.04 -2.04 6.81
CA HIS A 70 4.01 -3.34 7.52
C HIS A 70 4.98 -3.40 8.69
N ASP A 71 6.20 -2.87 8.54
CA ASP A 71 7.20 -2.80 9.60
C ASP A 71 6.72 -1.98 10.80
N ARG A 72 5.73 -1.11 10.58
CA ARG A 72 5.05 -0.30 11.61
C ARG A 72 3.70 -0.88 12.03
N GLY A 73 3.42 -2.12 11.65
CA GLY A 73 2.18 -2.83 11.95
C GLY A 73 0.94 -2.30 11.22
N VAL A 74 1.10 -1.44 10.21
CA VAL A 74 -0.02 -0.84 9.48
C VAL A 74 -0.21 -1.54 8.13
N PHE A 75 -1.39 -2.10 7.91
CA PHE A 75 -1.80 -2.72 6.65
C PHE A 75 -2.75 -1.79 5.91
N HIS A 76 -2.45 -1.43 4.67
CA HIS A 76 -3.23 -0.44 3.91
C HIS A 76 -4.65 -0.92 3.58
N ARG A 77 -4.77 -2.16 3.11
CA ARG A 77 -6.00 -2.88 2.71
C ARG A 77 -6.78 -2.33 1.50
N ASP A 78 -6.61 -1.08 1.11
CA ASP A 78 -7.24 -0.51 -0.11
C ASP A 78 -6.18 -0.08 -1.13
N ILE A 79 -5.41 -1.03 -1.64
CA ILE A 79 -4.36 -0.74 -2.64
C ILE A 79 -5.01 -0.83 -4.02
N LYS A 80 -5.19 0.33 -4.64
CA LYS A 80 -5.71 0.51 -6.00
C LYS A 80 -5.02 1.70 -6.67
N LEU A 81 -5.11 1.79 -7.99
CA LEU A 81 -4.43 2.83 -8.76
C LEU A 81 -4.88 4.26 -8.38
N ASP A 82 -6.12 4.42 -7.92
CA ASP A 82 -6.66 5.68 -7.41
C ASP A 82 -5.98 6.15 -6.11
N ASN A 83 -5.52 5.19 -5.29
CA ASN A 83 -4.87 5.46 -4.00
C ASN A 83 -3.35 5.58 -4.15
N ILE A 84 -2.86 5.84 -5.35
CA ILE A 84 -1.45 6.03 -5.65
C ILE A 84 -1.33 7.32 -6.47
N LEU A 85 -0.61 8.30 -5.95
CA LEU A 85 -0.23 9.49 -6.72
C LEU A 85 1.08 9.21 -7.45
N SER A 86 1.19 9.69 -8.69
CA SER A 86 2.43 9.68 -9.47
C SER A 86 2.82 11.12 -9.79
N ASN A 87 4.08 11.47 -9.55
CA ASN A 87 4.66 12.69 -10.07
C ASN A 87 4.92 12.51 -11.58
N ILE A 88 4.39 13.40 -12.41
CA ILE A 88 4.44 13.26 -13.88
C ILE A 88 5.81 13.58 -14.48
N GLN A 89 6.71 14.20 -13.71
CA GLN A 89 8.06 14.54 -14.14
C GLN A 89 9.07 13.49 -13.67
N THR A 90 8.97 13.06 -12.42
CA THR A 90 9.96 12.16 -11.80
C THR A 90 9.55 10.69 -11.84
N MET A 91 8.27 10.39 -12.10
CA MET A 91 7.68 9.05 -11.94
C MET A 91 7.81 8.49 -10.51
N GLU A 92 8.01 9.36 -9.52
CA GLU A 92 7.92 8.97 -8.13
C GLU A 92 6.47 8.78 -7.71
N VAL A 93 6.19 7.69 -7.01
CA VAL A 93 4.84 7.38 -6.53
C VAL A 93 4.70 7.55 -5.03
N LYS A 94 3.51 7.94 -4.59
CA LYS A 94 3.13 7.98 -3.18
C LYS A 94 1.83 7.24 -2.93
N LEU A 95 1.88 6.29 -2.00
CA LEU A 95 0.70 5.64 -1.45
C LEU A 95 -0.08 6.62 -0.57
N ILE A 96 -1.36 6.79 -0.89
CA ILE A 96 -2.30 7.68 -0.21
C ILE A 96 -3.50 6.89 0.34
N ASP A 97 -4.33 7.57 1.13
CA ASP A 97 -5.61 7.09 1.66
C ASP A 97 -5.55 5.84 2.55
N PHE A 98 -5.23 6.07 3.82
CA PHE A 98 -5.21 5.05 4.86
C PHE A 98 -6.58 4.86 5.56
N GLY A 99 -7.69 5.34 4.97
CA GLY A 99 -9.02 5.27 5.58
C GLY A 99 -9.49 3.85 5.89
N PHE A 100 -9.05 2.87 5.10
CA PHE A 100 -9.33 1.45 5.30
C PHE A 100 -8.20 0.68 5.99
N SER A 101 -7.17 1.36 6.52
CA SER A 101 -6.02 0.68 7.09
C SER A 101 -6.35 -0.12 8.37
N PHE A 102 -5.52 -1.12 8.68
CA PHE A 102 -5.63 -1.95 9.89
C PHE A 102 -4.31 -1.93 10.66
N LEU A 103 -4.40 -1.80 11.98
CA LEU A 103 -3.25 -1.91 12.88
C LEU A 103 -3.16 -3.34 13.42
N ARG A 104 -1.98 -3.96 13.29
CA ARG A 104 -1.66 -5.22 13.96
C ARG A 104 -1.81 -5.00 15.47
N LYS A 105 -2.77 -5.68 16.09
CA LYS A 105 -2.76 -5.86 17.54
C LYS A 105 -1.66 -6.87 17.83
N ASP A 106 -0.52 -6.40 18.35
CA ASP A 106 0.48 -7.29 18.94
C ASP A 106 -0.17 -7.93 20.16
N THR A 107 -0.76 -9.10 19.95
CA THR A 107 -1.31 -9.88 21.04
C THR A 107 -0.15 -10.75 21.52
N ILE A 108 0.53 -10.31 22.58
CA ILE A 108 1.18 -11.27 23.47
C ILE A 108 0.02 -12.00 24.15
N CYS A 109 -0.53 -13.03 23.49
CA CYS A 109 -1.33 -14.03 24.17
C CYS A 109 -0.35 -14.88 24.97
N THR A 110 -0.06 -14.49 26.20
CA THR A 110 0.23 -15.50 27.22
C THR A 110 -1.06 -16.29 27.42
N GLU A 111 -1.01 -17.52 26.91
CA GLU A 111 -1.94 -18.63 27.11
C GLU A 111 -3.14 -18.80 26.15
N CYS A 112 -3.16 -20.03 25.62
CA CYS A 112 -4.25 -20.84 25.07
C CYS A 112 -4.56 -20.76 23.55
N ASP A 113 -4.16 -21.85 22.89
CA ASP A 113 -4.81 -22.55 21.78
C ASP A 113 -5.19 -21.78 20.50
N GLY A 114 -4.22 -21.74 19.58
CA GLY A 114 -4.37 -22.58 18.39
C GLY A 114 -5.55 -22.32 17.44
N SER A 115 -6.03 -21.10 17.22
CA SER A 115 -6.77 -20.76 15.98
C SER A 115 -7.03 -19.26 15.82
N SER A 116 -6.10 -18.52 15.22
CA SER A 116 -6.41 -17.18 14.70
C SER A 116 -6.13 -17.10 13.20
N SER A 117 -7.20 -17.16 12.40
CA SER A 117 -7.16 -16.93 10.95
C SER A 117 -6.46 -15.62 10.58
N SER A 118 -6.53 -14.62 11.46
CA SER A 118 -5.88 -13.30 11.29
C SER A 118 -4.34 -13.37 11.28
N SER A 119 -3.71 -14.24 12.09
CA SER A 119 -2.25 -14.42 12.05
C SER A 119 -1.78 -15.25 10.84
N LYS A 120 -2.63 -16.09 10.28
CA LYS A 120 -2.34 -16.83 9.04
C LYS A 120 -2.44 -15.90 7.83
N ASP A 121 -3.51 -15.11 7.73
CA ASP A 121 -3.70 -14.10 6.66
C ASP A 121 -2.54 -13.11 6.59
N LEU A 122 -1.99 -12.70 7.73
CA LEU A 122 -0.86 -11.79 7.79
C LEU A 122 0.42 -12.36 7.20
N ARG A 123 0.76 -13.60 7.59
CA ARG A 123 1.95 -14.31 7.07
C ARG A 123 1.81 -14.55 5.57
N THR A 124 0.60 -14.87 5.10
CA THR A 124 0.37 -15.09 3.67
C THR A 124 0.45 -13.80 2.86
N ARG A 125 -0.07 -12.67 3.36
CA ARG A 125 0.12 -11.36 2.72
C ARG A 125 1.59 -10.94 2.66
N GLN A 126 2.35 -11.24 3.72
CA GLN A 126 3.79 -11.00 3.76
C GLN A 126 4.54 -11.90 2.77
N ALA A 127 4.14 -13.16 2.63
CA ALA A 127 4.65 -14.07 1.60
C ALA A 127 4.30 -13.60 0.17
N GLN A 128 3.10 -13.06 -0.05
CA GLN A 128 2.67 -12.56 -1.35
C GLN A 128 3.43 -11.29 -1.76
N LEU A 129 3.71 -10.39 -0.81
CA LEU A 129 4.64 -9.28 -1.03
C LEU A 129 6.04 -9.79 -1.40
N HIS A 130 6.49 -10.89 -0.79
CA HIS A 130 7.79 -11.53 -1.11
C HIS A 130 7.80 -12.20 -2.50
N VAL A 131 6.67 -12.74 -2.96
CA VAL A 131 6.50 -13.25 -4.33
C VAL A 131 6.56 -12.09 -5.33
N CYS A 132 5.80 -11.02 -5.09
CA CYS A 132 5.84 -9.80 -5.89
C CYS A 132 7.24 -9.15 -5.96
N LEU A 133 8.07 -9.33 -4.92
CA LEU A 133 9.47 -8.88 -4.89
C LEU A 133 10.42 -9.71 -5.75
N ARG A 134 10.10 -10.99 -6.00
CA ARG A 134 10.96 -11.91 -6.76
C ARG A 134 10.58 -11.97 -8.24
N GLN A 135 9.29 -11.88 -8.55
CA GLN A 135 8.76 -11.89 -9.91
C GLN A 135 7.61 -10.87 -9.98
N PRO A 136 7.90 -9.60 -10.28
CA PRO A 136 6.85 -8.62 -10.47
C PRO A 136 6.04 -9.00 -11.73
N PRO A 137 4.70 -8.97 -11.66
CA PRO A 137 3.83 -9.24 -12.81
C PRO A 137 4.08 -8.25 -13.95
N GLY A 138 3.69 -8.63 -15.17
CA GLY A 138 3.96 -7.85 -16.38
C GLY A 138 3.18 -6.52 -16.46
N SER A 139 2.14 -6.35 -15.62
CA SER A 139 1.31 -5.15 -15.60
C SER A 139 0.99 -4.65 -14.19
N LEU A 140 0.77 -3.34 -14.06
CA LEU A 140 0.36 -2.71 -12.80
C LEU A 140 -1.03 -3.15 -12.34
N TYR A 141 -1.91 -3.53 -13.27
CA TYR A 141 -3.24 -4.05 -12.97
C TYR A 141 -3.16 -5.44 -12.33
N GLU A 142 -2.36 -6.34 -12.90
CA GLU A 142 -2.10 -7.66 -12.32
C GLU A 142 -1.43 -7.55 -10.94
N PHE A 143 -0.52 -6.59 -10.77
CA PHE A 143 0.07 -6.27 -9.48
C PHE A 143 -0.97 -5.83 -8.44
N ALA A 144 -1.88 -4.94 -8.83
CA ALA A 144 -2.95 -4.47 -7.95
C ALA A 144 -3.92 -5.61 -7.59
N GLU A 145 -4.31 -6.45 -8.56
CA GLU A 145 -5.14 -7.64 -8.31
C GLU A 145 -4.46 -8.63 -7.36
N LEU A 146 -3.18 -8.91 -7.54
CA LEU A 146 -2.42 -9.81 -6.65
C LEU A 146 -2.34 -9.29 -5.22
N LEU A 147 -2.35 -7.96 -5.02
CA LEU A 147 -2.39 -7.34 -3.69
C LEU A 147 -3.80 -7.24 -3.10
N TYR A 148 -4.83 -7.23 -3.94
CA TYR A 148 -6.24 -7.05 -3.55
C TYR A 148 -6.99 -8.38 -3.35
N THR A 149 -6.60 -9.45 -4.04
CA THR A 149 -7.31 -10.74 -4.01
C THR A 149 -7.30 -11.33 -2.60
N PRO A 150 -8.46 -11.49 -1.94
CA PRO A 150 -8.54 -12.25 -0.70
C PRO A 150 -8.12 -13.70 -0.96
N LEU A 151 -7.33 -14.31 -0.08
CA LEU A 151 -6.88 -15.72 -0.16
C LEU A 151 -8.01 -16.74 0.02
N LYS A 152 -9.10 -16.63 -0.75
CA LYS A 152 -10.19 -17.61 -0.76
C LYS A 152 -10.15 -18.57 -1.96
N THR A 153 -9.09 -18.58 -2.77
CA THR A 153 -9.03 -19.41 -3.99
C THR A 153 -7.73 -20.17 -4.20
N LEU A 154 -7.07 -20.61 -3.12
CA LEU A 154 -5.99 -21.61 -3.17
C LEU A 154 -6.26 -22.84 -2.29
N HIS A 155 -7.53 -23.11 -2.01
CA HIS A 155 -8.00 -24.40 -1.50
C HIS A 155 -9.07 -24.92 -2.45
N HIS A 156 -8.66 -25.34 -3.64
CA HIS A 156 -9.27 -26.43 -4.41
C HIS A 156 -8.34 -26.74 -5.60
N ALA A 157 -7.32 -27.54 -5.32
CA ALA A 157 -6.69 -28.47 -6.26
C ALA A 157 -6.44 -29.76 -5.48
#